data_AF-A0A1T4XPA2-F1
#
_entry.id   AF-A0A1T4XPA2-F1
#
_cell.length_a   1.000
_cell.length_b   1.000
_cell.length_c   1.000
_cell.angle_alpha   90.00
_cell.angle_beta   90.00
_cell.angle_gamma   90.00
#
_symmetry.space_group_name_H-M   'P 1'
#
loop_
_entity.id
_entity.type
_entity.pdbx_description
1 polymer ?
#
loop_
_entity_poly.entity_id
_entity_poly.type
_entity_poly.pdbx_seq_one_letter_code
_entity_poly.pdbx_strand_id
1 'polypeptide(L)' 'MLNEKIKLFMRERGIKQSFLKNKLGMTASTCNAMLNGNRGISAEEYFKICDALKVPLDYFKDIENEEV' A
#
# COMPACT_ATOMS: atom_id res chain seq x y z
N MET A 1 -6.96 -0.23 7.96
CA MET A 1 -7.05 -1.58 7.35
C MET A 1 -6.12 -1.75 6.14
N LEU A 2 -6.44 -1.27 4.91
CA LEU A 2 -5.56 -1.48 3.74
C LEU A 2 -4.20 -0.73 3.82
N ASN A 3 -4.26 0.58 4.07
CA ASN A 3 -3.08 1.46 4.10
C ASN A 3 -2.07 0.99 5.17
N GLU A 4 -2.58 0.57 6.33
CA GLU A 4 -1.80 0.04 7.43
C GLU A 4 -1.16 -1.31 7.11
N LYS A 5 -1.85 -2.22 6.43
CA LYS A 5 -1.26 -3.49 5.95
C LYS A 5 -0.09 -3.25 5.00
N ILE A 6 -0.25 -2.33 4.05
CA ILE A 6 0.84 -1.94 3.14
C ILE A 6 2.02 -1.37 3.93
N LYS A 7 1.74 -0.44 4.86
CA LYS A 7 2.76 0.18 5.71
C LYS A 7 3.49 -0.84 6.60
N LEU A 8 2.76 -1.80 7.18
CA LEU A 8 3.31 -2.88 7.99
C LEU A 8 4.20 -3.80 7.16
N PHE A 9 3.70 -4.26 6.01
CA PHE A 9 4.45 -5.09 5.07
C PHE A 9 5.79 -4.45 4.69
N MET A 10 5.77 -3.15 4.40
CA MET A 10 6.97 -2.38 4.08
C MET A 10 7.94 -2.35 5.26
N ARG A 11 7.43 -2.07 6.47
CA ARG A 11 8.25 -2.01 7.69
C ARG A 11 8.93 -3.33 7.99
N GLU A 12 8.20 -4.45 7.92
CA GLU A 12 8.73 -5.79 8.18
C GLU A 12 9.81 -6.23 7.19
N ARG A 13 9.78 -5.70 5.96
CA ARG A 13 10.74 -6.02 4.90
C ARG A 13 11.81 -4.93 4.71
N GLY A 14 11.86 -3.93 5.60
CA GLY A 14 12.83 -2.83 5.50
C GLY A 14 12.64 -1.93 4.26
N ILE A 15 11.46 -1.94 3.64
CA ILE A 15 11.15 -1.15 2.45
C ILE A 15 10.87 0.30 2.88
N LYS A 16 11.69 1.24 2.39
CA LYS A 16 11.55 2.66 2.72
C LYS A 16 10.35 3.28 1.99
N GLN A 17 9.67 4.25 2.63
CA GLN A 17 8.60 5.00 1.97
C GLN A 17 9.05 5.75 0.71
N SER A 18 10.32 6.15 0.65
CA SER A 18 10.91 6.78 -0.54
C SER A 18 10.86 5.89 -1.78
N PHE A 19 10.87 4.57 -1.61
CA PHE A 19 10.74 3.61 -2.71
C PHE A 19 9.36 3.72 -3.37
N LEU A 20 8.28 3.63 -2.58
CA LEU A 20 6.92 3.78 -3.09
C LEU A 20 6.68 5.19 -3.65
N LYS A 21 7.13 6.24 -2.94
CA LYS A 21 7.05 7.62 -3.41
C LYS A 21 7.55 7.77 -4.86
N ASN A 22 8.74 7.22 -5.14
CA ASN A 22 9.35 7.30 -6.47
C ASN A 22 8.58 6.45 -7.51
N LYS A 23 8.08 5.27 -7.13
CA LYS A 23 7.30 4.41 -8.03
C LYS A 23 5.93 4.98 -8.39
N LEU A 24 5.32 5.70 -7.45
CA LEU A 24 4.01 6.31 -7.63
C LEU A 24 4.09 7.72 -8.21
N GLY A 25 5.29 8.32 -8.31
CA GLY A 25 5.48 9.68 -8.84
C GLY A 25 4.83 10.75 -7.96
N MET A 26 4.74 10.53 -6.65
CA MET A 26 4.08 11.44 -5.71
C MET A 26 5.06 12.11 -4.74
N THR A 27 4.59 13.08 -3.96
CA THR A 27 5.41 13.74 -2.93
C THR A 27 5.53 12.88 -1.67
N ALA A 28 6.51 13.20 -0.81
CA ALA A 28 6.66 12.52 0.49
C ALA A 28 5.45 12.76 1.40
N SER A 29 4.85 13.96 1.38
CA SER A 29 3.65 14.27 2.17
C SER A 29 2.46 13.45 1.70
N THR A 30 2.23 13.34 0.39
CA THR A 30 1.16 12.53 -0.18
C THR A 30 1.35 11.05 0.14
N CYS A 31 2.57 10.53 -0.03
CA CYS A 31 2.88 9.14 0.31
C CYS A 31 2.66 8.85 1.80
N ASN A 32 3.05 9.78 2.68
CA ASN A 32 2.84 9.64 4.12
C ASN A 32 1.35 9.69 4.49
N ALA A 33 0.59 10.64 3.93
CA ALA A 33 -0.86 10.72 4.15
C ALA A 33 -1.58 9.47 3.68
N MET A 34 -1.20 8.95 2.51
CA MET A 34 -1.69 7.68 1.97
C MET A 34 -1.36 6.53 2.92
N LEU A 35 -0.10 6.31 3.30
CA LEU A 35 0.27 5.16 4.16
C LEU A 35 -0.30 5.24 5.58
N ASN A 36 -0.64 6.43 6.07
CA ASN A 36 -1.29 6.62 7.37
C ASN A 36 -2.83 6.58 7.31
N GLY A 37 -3.43 6.36 6.13
CA GLY A 37 -4.89 6.32 5.97
C GLY A 37 -5.58 7.68 5.99
N ASN A 38 -4.83 8.78 6.01
CA ASN A 38 -5.37 10.14 5.91
C ASN A 38 -5.83 10.49 4.47
N ARG A 39 -5.55 9.61 3.52
CA ARG A 39 -5.96 9.69 2.11
C ARG A 39 -6.28 8.27 1.61
N GLY A 40 -7.32 8.13 0.80
CA GLY A 40 -7.64 6.88 0.10
C GLY A 40 -6.58 6.49 -0.94
N ILE A 41 -6.59 5.22 -1.34
CA ILE A 41 -5.74 4.67 -2.42
C ILE A 41 -6.64 4.43 -3.62
N SER A 42 -6.33 5.05 -4.76
CA SER A 42 -7.05 4.75 -6.01
C SER A 42 -6.72 3.34 -6.50
N ALA A 43 -7.59 2.75 -7.34
CA ALA A 43 -7.28 1.46 -7.95
C ALA A 43 -5.94 1.47 -8.69
N GLU A 44 -5.65 2.51 -9.47
CA GLU A 44 -4.38 2.66 -10.19
C GLU A 44 -3.17 2.73 -9.25
N GLU A 45 -3.27 3.48 -8.16
CA GLU A 45 -2.23 3.54 -7.12
C GLU A 45 -2.03 2.17 -6.48
N TYR A 46 -3.11 1.43 -6.21
CA TYR A 46 -3.04 0.09 -5.66
C TYR A 46 -2.35 -0.89 -6.61
N PHE A 47 -2.68 -0.88 -7.91
CA PHE A 47 -1.96 -1.68 -8.92
C PHE A 47 -0.46 -1.40 -8.93
N LYS A 48 -0.07 -0.11 -8.90
CA LYS A 48 1.34 0.30 -8.87
C LYS A 48 2.02 -0.12 -7.58
N ILE A 49 1.33 -0.07 -6.44
CA ILE A 49 1.85 -0.54 -5.15
C ILE A 49 2.11 -2.05 -5.20
N CYS A 50 1.14 -2.84 -5.64
CA CYS A 50 1.30 -4.30 -5.76
C CYS A 50 2.46 -4.67 -6.71
N ASP A 51 2.56 -4.02 -7.87
CA ASP A 51 3.69 -4.25 -8.78
C ASP A 51 5.04 -3.84 -8.17
N ALA A 52 5.09 -2.68 -7.49
CA ALA A 52 6.31 -2.21 -6.83
C ALA A 52 6.75 -3.13 -5.70
N LEU A 53 5.81 -3.67 -4.94
CA LEU A 53 6.05 -4.59 -3.82
C LEU A 53 6.17 -6.06 -4.26
N LYS A 54 5.98 -6.34 -5.55
CA LYS A 54 6.03 -7.69 -6.15
C LYS A 54 5.11 -8.68 -5.44
N VAL A 55 3.88 -8.24 -5.18
CA VAL A 55 2.82 -9.08 -4.61
C VAL A 55 1.61 -9.13 -5.55
N PRO A 56 0.83 -10.22 -5.52
CA PRO A 56 -0.46 -10.29 -6.20
C PRO A 56 -1.44 -9.19 -5.78
N LEU A 57 -2.42 -8.88 -6.62
CA LEU A 57 -3.42 -7.83 -6.36
C LEU A 57 -4.42 -8.19 -5.26
N ASP A 58 -4.55 -9.47 -4.95
CA ASP A 58 -5.37 -9.97 -3.85
C ASP A 58 -4.61 -10.04 -2.52
N TYR A 59 -3.30 -9.81 -2.51
CA TYR A 59 -2.45 -9.98 -1.33
C TYR A 59 -2.92 -9.19 -0.10
N PHE A 60 -3.43 -7.96 -0.30
CA PHE A 60 -3.88 -7.11 0.80
C PHE A 60 -5.39 -7.13 1.03
N LYS A 61 -6.14 -7.96 0.30
CA LYS A 61 -7.59 -8.10 0.53
C LYS A 61 -7.83 -8.54 1.97
N ASP A 62 -8.83 -7.95 2.61
CA ASP A 62 -9.40 -8.52 3.82
C ASP A 62 -10.17 -9.77 3.39
N ILE A 63 -9.77 -10.94 3.89
CA ILE A 63 -10.68 -12.07 3.95
C ILE A 63 -11.59 -11.74 5.14
N GLU A 64 -12.59 -10.91 4.92
CA GLU A 64 -13.75 -10.99 5.80
C GLU A 64 -14.26 -12.42 5.60
N ASN A 65 -14.23 -13.22 6.67
CA ASN A 65 -14.77 -14.57 6.64
C ASN A 65 -16.19 -14.46 6.05
N GLU A 66 -16.39 -15.02 4.85
CA GLU A 66 -17.73 -15.48 4.49
C GLU A 66 -18.07 -16.52 5.54
N GLU A 67 -18.80 -16.11 6.58
CA GLU A 67 -19.58 -17.03 7.39
C GLU A 67 -20.57 -17.69 6.42
N VAL A 68 -20.20 -18.90 5.98
CA VAL A 68 -21.07 -19.86 5.30
C VAL A 68 -22.09 -20.41 6.29
#